data_AF-A0A948QAT7-F1
#
_entry.id   AF-A0A948QAT7-F1
#
_cell.length_a   1.000
_cell.length_b   1.000
_cell.length_c   1.000
_cell.angle_alpha   90.00
_cell.angle_beta   90.00
_cell.angle_gamma   90.00
#
_symmetry.space_group_name_H-M   'P 1'
#
loop_
_entity.id
_entity.type
_entity.pdbx_description
1 polymer ?
#
loop_
_entity_poly.entity_id
_entity_poly.type
_entity_poly.pdbx_seq_one_letter_code
_entity_poly.pdbx_strand_id
1 'polypeptide(L)'
;MKNGEKNITKALLALIVSISFSLVSFAQFNLDEMNAGDINNIDLPGIDIPAPEAESAVVELEDKATVKTIKDWTIMTFVNAKNDLEGFGLGDINEMEEVGSTSRINIVAEIGRMTGHSSAEGNWTGTRRLYIQKDNDTSKITSPIVQNLGKTNMGDWKELVKFVEWAKKNYPAKHYALIVWNHGGGWLEGNPVKDKGISYDDETGNNIDTPQLAKALAKVGKLDIYASDACLMQMASVVYEIGTSVDYIIGSEETEPGRGYTYDEFLGALKSNPGMSSFELSKKIISAYVSFFSGNTQSAIKTSETKYLPHFTNQFVNDAMKANIKTVVRTARDEAQKYSIANN
;
A
#
# COMPACT_ATOMS: atom_id res chain seq x y z
N MET A 1 14.46 12.80 68.45
CA MET A 1 14.58 14.24 68.15
C MET A 1 14.77 14.39 66.65
N LYS A 2 13.80 15.06 66.00
CA LYS A 2 13.80 15.81 64.73
C LYS A 2 14.44 15.23 63.44
N ASN A 3 13.53 14.76 62.58
CA ASN A 3 13.22 15.16 61.19
C ASN A 3 14.32 15.63 60.22
N GLY A 4 14.25 15.08 59.00
CA GLY A 4 14.88 15.60 57.79
C GLY A 4 14.48 14.84 56.52
N GLU A 5 13.18 14.80 56.20
CA GLU A 5 12.68 14.42 54.88
C GLU A 5 13.13 15.44 53.81
N LYS A 6 13.52 14.97 52.63
CA LYS A 6 13.35 15.71 51.36
C LYS A 6 13.10 14.74 50.21
N ASN A 7 11.82 14.67 49.85
CA ASN A 7 11.26 14.10 48.63
C ASN A 7 11.80 14.82 47.38
N ILE A 8 12.20 14.06 46.35
CA ILE A 8 12.21 14.53 44.96
C ILE A 8 11.61 13.41 44.08
N THR A 9 10.29 13.28 44.14
CA THR A 9 9.47 12.61 43.12
C THR A 9 8.89 13.73 42.26
N LYS A 10 9.44 13.96 41.06
CA LYS A 10 8.80 14.80 40.05
C LYS A 10 8.04 13.90 39.08
N ALA A 11 6.76 13.73 39.39
CA ALA A 11 5.76 13.28 38.44
C ALA A 11 5.55 14.38 37.39
N LEU A 12 5.70 14.02 36.12
CA LEU A 12 5.37 14.88 34.98
C LEU A 12 3.87 14.70 34.71
N LEU A 13 3.03 15.62 35.22
CA LEU A 13 1.62 15.72 34.84
C LEU A 13 1.53 16.73 33.69
N ALA A 14 1.38 16.24 32.47
CA ALA A 14 1.03 17.08 31.32
C ALA A 14 -0.50 17.20 31.27
N LEU A 15 -1.04 18.32 31.73
CA LEU A 15 -2.45 18.67 31.59
C LEU A 15 -2.67 19.18 30.16
N ILE A 16 -3.38 18.40 29.33
CA ILE A 16 -3.87 18.84 28.03
C ILE A 16 -5.10 19.71 28.27
N VAL A 17 -4.98 21.00 27.95
CA VAL A 17 -6.08 21.95 27.94
C VAL A 17 -6.77 21.88 26.57
N SER A 18 -7.90 21.17 26.49
CA SER A 18 -8.82 21.25 25.37
C SER A 18 -9.85 22.34 25.66
N ILE A 19 -9.64 23.55 25.11
CA ILE A 19 -10.63 24.62 25.15
C ILE A 19 -11.53 24.51 23.92
N SER A 20 -12.76 24.09 24.16
CA SER A 20 -13.88 24.26 23.23
C SER A 20 -14.41 25.68 23.42
N PHE A 21 -14.19 26.56 22.43
CA PHE A 21 -14.77 27.90 22.44
C PHE A 21 -16.22 27.85 21.94
N SER A 22 -17.17 28.16 22.82
CA SER A 22 -18.47 28.71 22.46
C SER A 22 -18.72 29.94 23.32
N LEU A 23 -18.97 31.07 22.65
CA LEU A 23 -19.09 32.44 23.17
C LEU A 23 -20.14 32.57 24.29
N VAL A 24 -19.87 33.38 25.34
CA VAL A 24 -20.48 34.71 25.56
C VAL A 24 -20.09 35.30 26.95
N SER A 25 -19.77 36.60 26.91
CA SER A 25 -19.74 37.66 27.94
C SER A 25 -18.54 37.79 28.89
N PHE A 26 -17.92 38.97 28.78
CA PHE A 26 -16.77 39.45 29.55
C PHE A 26 -17.17 39.86 30.97
N ALA A 27 -16.53 39.23 31.97
CA ALA A 27 -16.21 39.88 33.23
C ALA A 27 -14.68 40.05 33.27
N GLN A 28 -14.23 41.30 33.35
CA GLN A 28 -12.84 41.69 33.23
C GLN A 28 -12.11 41.36 34.55
N PHE A 29 -11.53 40.17 34.66
CA PHE A 29 -10.65 39.79 35.77
C PHE A 29 -9.24 40.31 35.50
N ASN A 30 -8.79 41.29 36.29
CA ASN A 30 -7.44 41.82 36.25
C ASN A 30 -6.55 41.01 37.22
N LEU A 31 -5.57 40.29 36.70
CA LEU A 31 -4.69 39.39 37.48
C LEU A 31 -3.39 40.08 37.97
N ASP A 32 -3.21 41.36 37.67
CA ASP A 32 -1.96 42.07 37.95
C ASP A 32 -1.77 42.49 39.43
N GLU A 33 -2.72 42.18 40.33
CA GLU A 33 -2.62 42.50 41.77
C GLU A 33 -2.87 41.31 42.72
N MET A 34 -2.87 40.05 42.25
CA MET A 34 -3.06 38.90 43.16
C MET A 34 -1.74 38.37 43.73
N ASN A 35 -1.55 38.49 45.05
CA ASN A 35 -0.44 37.85 45.76
C ASN A 35 -0.90 36.54 46.42
N ALA A 36 0.03 35.60 46.67
CA ALA A 36 -0.27 34.23 47.11
C ALA A 36 -0.97 34.10 48.49
N GLY A 37 -1.29 35.21 49.15
CA GLY A 37 -2.00 35.27 50.42
C GLY A 37 -3.54 35.36 50.33
N ASP A 38 -4.10 35.76 49.18
CA ASP A 38 -5.54 36.06 49.06
C ASP A 38 -6.43 34.86 48.70
N ILE A 39 -5.84 33.68 48.50
CA ILE A 39 -6.58 32.44 48.17
C ILE A 39 -7.25 31.76 49.37
N ASN A 40 -6.99 32.23 50.59
CA ASN A 40 -7.48 31.56 51.81
C ASN A 40 -8.79 32.15 52.37
N ASN A 41 -9.39 33.15 51.73
CA ASN A 41 -10.59 33.83 52.26
C ASN A 41 -11.63 34.19 51.18
N ILE A 42 -11.84 33.32 50.19
CA ILE A 42 -12.96 33.44 49.26
C ILE A 42 -14.16 32.67 49.83
N ASP A 43 -15.15 33.40 50.35
CA ASP A 43 -16.45 32.87 50.74
C ASP A 43 -17.34 32.78 49.49
N LEU A 44 -17.60 31.56 49.02
CA LEU A 44 -18.48 31.31 47.87
C LEU A 44 -19.89 31.00 48.40
N PRO A 45 -20.95 31.73 47.98
CA PRO A 45 -22.30 31.38 48.37
C PRO A 45 -22.67 30.01 47.79
N GLY A 46 -23.29 29.16 48.62
CA GLY A 46 -23.67 27.80 48.27
C GLY A 46 -24.60 27.75 47.05
N ILE A 47 -24.09 27.19 45.96
CA ILE A 47 -24.89 26.79 44.81
C ILE A 47 -25.32 25.34 45.04
N ASP A 48 -26.60 25.13 45.21
CA ASP A 48 -27.21 23.80 45.34
C ASP A 48 -27.31 23.18 43.93
N ILE A 49 -26.52 22.14 43.65
CA ILE A 49 -26.51 21.43 42.37
C ILE A 49 -27.31 20.14 42.58
N PRO A 50 -28.44 19.91 41.89
CA PRO A 50 -29.18 18.66 42.00
C PRO A 50 -28.31 17.48 41.56
N ALA A 51 -28.36 16.39 42.31
CA ALA A 51 -27.70 15.14 41.94
C ALA A 51 -28.31 14.59 40.61
N PRO A 52 -27.50 14.23 39.60
CA PRO A 52 -28.02 13.58 38.42
C PRO A 52 -28.48 12.15 38.75
N GLU A 53 -29.67 11.79 38.25
CA GLU A 53 -30.20 10.43 38.29
C GLU A 53 -29.23 9.46 37.59
N ALA A 54 -29.06 8.28 38.18
CA ALA A 54 -28.13 7.26 37.73
C ALA A 54 -28.57 6.65 36.39
N GLU A 55 -28.08 7.24 35.29
CA GLU A 55 -28.05 6.59 33.98
C GLU A 55 -26.85 5.63 33.93
N SER A 56 -27.06 4.41 33.45
CA SER A 56 -26.08 3.33 33.49
C SER A 56 -24.79 3.74 32.78
N ALA A 57 -23.70 3.86 33.54
CA ALA A 57 -22.37 4.13 33.00
C ALA A 57 -21.92 2.96 32.11
N VAL A 58 -21.99 3.17 30.79
CA VAL A 58 -21.18 2.41 29.84
C VAL A 58 -19.75 2.89 30.04
N VAL A 59 -18.92 2.04 30.64
CA VAL A 59 -17.48 2.30 30.74
C VAL A 59 -16.91 2.21 29.33
N GLU A 60 -16.65 3.36 28.69
CA GLU A 60 -15.72 3.42 27.57
C GLU A 60 -14.35 2.98 28.09
N LEU A 61 -14.00 1.73 27.81
CA LEU A 61 -12.66 1.24 27.97
C LEU A 61 -11.80 1.97 26.94
N GLU A 62 -11.01 2.93 27.40
CA GLU A 62 -9.92 3.50 26.62
C GLU A 62 -9.10 2.35 26.01
N ASP A 63 -9.01 2.37 24.69
CA ASP A 63 -8.35 1.39 23.84
C ASP A 63 -6.88 1.26 24.27
N LYS A 64 -6.56 0.25 25.08
CA LYS A 64 -5.16 -0.13 25.32
C LYS A 64 -4.61 -0.55 23.96
N ALA A 65 -3.85 0.34 23.33
CA ALA A 65 -3.13 0.07 22.10
C ALA A 65 -2.38 -1.25 22.24
N THR A 66 -2.92 -2.30 21.65
CA THR A 66 -2.27 -3.60 21.58
C THR A 66 -1.02 -3.40 20.75
N VAL A 67 0.16 -3.52 21.37
CA VAL A 67 1.44 -3.46 20.66
C VAL A 67 1.42 -4.56 19.61
N LYS A 68 1.26 -4.18 18.35
CA LYS A 68 1.18 -5.13 17.24
C LYS A 68 2.57 -5.76 17.03
N THR A 69 2.63 -7.09 17.09
CA THR A 69 3.88 -7.83 16.86
C THR A 69 4.42 -7.55 15.46
N ILE A 70 5.67 -7.08 15.40
CA ILE A 70 6.37 -6.87 14.13
C ILE A 70 6.74 -8.24 13.53
N LYS A 71 6.20 -8.55 12.35
CA LYS A 71 6.49 -9.78 11.61
C LYS A 71 7.68 -9.61 10.67
N ASP A 72 8.15 -10.69 10.04
CA ASP A 72 9.26 -10.58 9.08
C ASP A 72 8.82 -9.90 7.79
N TRP A 73 7.66 -10.31 7.26
CA TRP A 73 7.10 -9.77 6.02
C TRP A 73 5.63 -9.37 6.18
N THR A 74 5.26 -8.29 5.48
CA THR A 74 3.88 -7.99 5.13
C THR A 74 3.77 -7.90 3.62
N ILE A 75 2.97 -8.80 3.03
CA ILE A 75 2.64 -8.84 1.61
C ILE A 75 1.27 -8.17 1.43
N MET A 76 1.22 -7.16 0.57
CA MET A 76 0.04 -6.34 0.31
C MET A 76 -0.36 -6.50 -1.16
N THR A 77 -1.56 -7.01 -1.43
CA THR A 77 -2.07 -7.17 -2.80
C THR A 77 -3.26 -6.24 -3.03
N PHE A 78 -3.11 -5.29 -3.95
CA PHE A 78 -4.17 -4.36 -4.35
C PHE A 78 -4.85 -4.87 -5.62
N VAL A 79 -5.97 -5.58 -5.45
CA VAL A 79 -6.71 -6.30 -6.49
C VAL A 79 -7.88 -5.44 -6.96
N ASN A 80 -7.62 -4.58 -7.95
CA ASN A 80 -8.69 -3.82 -8.57
C ASN A 80 -9.43 -4.72 -9.57
N ALA A 81 -10.41 -5.50 -9.12
CA ALA A 81 -11.21 -6.41 -9.94
C ALA A 81 -12.49 -5.73 -10.49
N LYS A 82 -12.45 -4.41 -10.68
CA LYS A 82 -13.56 -3.61 -11.21
C LYS A 82 -13.47 -3.48 -12.74
N ASN A 83 -13.38 -4.61 -13.42
CA ASN A 83 -13.30 -4.74 -14.88
C ASN A 83 -13.50 -6.22 -15.26
N ASP A 84 -13.24 -6.56 -16.53
CA ASP A 84 -13.36 -7.89 -17.10
C ASP A 84 -12.42 -8.96 -16.52
N LEU A 85 -11.44 -8.58 -15.69
CA LEU A 85 -10.57 -9.53 -15.01
C LEU A 85 -11.13 -10.00 -13.65
N GLU A 86 -12.33 -9.56 -13.24
CA GLU A 86 -12.93 -9.84 -11.90
C GLU A 86 -12.79 -11.30 -11.45
N GLY A 87 -13.04 -12.27 -12.34
CA GLY A 87 -12.93 -13.70 -12.02
C GLY A 87 -11.51 -14.16 -11.68
N PHE A 88 -10.50 -13.60 -12.34
CA PHE A 88 -9.09 -13.93 -12.06
C PHE A 88 -8.64 -13.35 -10.73
N GLY A 89 -8.99 -12.09 -10.44
CA GLY A 89 -8.66 -11.47 -9.16
C GLY A 89 -9.28 -12.21 -7.96
N LEU A 90 -10.47 -12.81 -8.13
CA LEU A 90 -11.05 -13.71 -7.13
C LEU A 90 -10.26 -15.02 -6.99
N GLY A 91 -9.80 -15.59 -8.11
CA GLY A 91 -8.92 -16.76 -8.12
C GLY A 91 -7.62 -16.52 -7.36
N ASP A 92 -6.99 -15.36 -7.55
CA ASP A 92 -5.74 -15.01 -6.86
C ASP A 92 -5.91 -14.86 -5.35
N ILE A 93 -7.08 -14.40 -4.88
CA ILE A 93 -7.38 -14.44 -3.45
C ILE A 93 -7.38 -15.89 -2.94
N ASN A 94 -8.05 -16.81 -3.65
CA ASN A 94 -8.07 -18.23 -3.26
C ASN A 94 -6.66 -18.84 -3.29
N GLU A 95 -5.83 -18.50 -4.29
CA GLU A 95 -4.43 -18.95 -4.33
C GLU A 95 -3.63 -18.47 -3.10
N MET A 96 -3.84 -17.22 -2.67
CA MET A 96 -3.23 -16.70 -1.43
C MET A 96 -3.74 -17.45 -0.18
N GLU A 97 -5.00 -17.88 -0.16
CA GLU A 97 -5.61 -18.66 0.92
C GLU A 97 -5.07 -20.10 1.01
N GLU A 98 -4.47 -20.65 -0.04
CA GLU A 98 -3.78 -21.93 0.06
C GLU A 98 -2.58 -21.86 1.03
N VAL A 99 -2.01 -20.67 1.24
CA VAL A 99 -0.85 -20.44 2.10
C VAL A 99 -1.23 -19.79 3.43
N GLY A 100 -1.97 -18.68 3.36
CA GLY A 100 -2.43 -17.89 4.50
C GLY A 100 -1.34 -17.14 5.28
N SER A 101 -1.76 -16.13 6.04
CA SER A 101 -0.90 -15.44 7.00
C SER A 101 -0.42 -16.38 8.11
N THR A 102 0.76 -16.10 8.68
CA THR A 102 1.37 -16.92 9.75
C THR A 102 1.77 -16.08 10.95
N SER A 103 2.42 -16.67 11.96
CA SER A 103 3.03 -15.92 13.06
C SER A 103 4.19 -15.02 12.61
N ARG A 104 4.77 -15.26 11.43
CA ARG A 104 5.94 -14.54 10.91
C ARG A 104 5.68 -13.73 9.63
N ILE A 105 4.53 -13.92 8.98
CA ILE A 105 4.17 -13.24 7.73
C ILE A 105 2.73 -12.73 7.84
N ASN A 106 2.48 -11.50 7.41
CA ASN A 106 1.14 -10.99 7.13
C ASN A 106 0.89 -11.04 5.62
N ILE A 107 -0.28 -11.50 5.22
CA ILE A 107 -0.77 -11.44 3.85
C ILE A 107 -2.11 -10.70 3.92
N VAL A 108 -2.20 -9.57 3.24
CA VAL A 108 -3.40 -8.73 3.22
C VAL A 108 -3.73 -8.33 1.80
N ALA A 109 -5.02 -8.28 1.50
CA ALA A 109 -5.50 -7.85 0.19
C ALA A 109 -6.54 -6.75 0.35
N GLU A 110 -6.57 -5.81 -0.59
CA GLU A 110 -7.72 -4.95 -0.85
C GLU A 110 -8.28 -5.33 -2.21
N ILE A 111 -9.53 -5.80 -2.25
CA ILE A 111 -10.19 -6.25 -3.46
C ILE A 111 -11.44 -5.42 -3.73
N GLY A 112 -11.54 -4.90 -4.96
CA GLY A 112 -12.72 -4.20 -5.47
C GLY A 112 -13.46 -5.03 -6.50
N ARG A 113 -14.78 -4.97 -6.48
CA ARG A 113 -15.67 -5.60 -7.45
C ARG A 113 -16.74 -4.63 -7.91
N MET A 114 -17.19 -4.79 -9.14
CA MET A 114 -18.27 -4.01 -9.74
C MET A 114 -19.37 -4.93 -10.27
N THR A 115 -20.49 -4.35 -10.67
CA THR A 115 -21.55 -5.12 -11.33
C THR A 115 -21.12 -5.51 -12.74
N GLY A 116 -21.27 -6.78 -13.12
CA GLY A 116 -21.37 -7.18 -14.53
C GLY A 116 -20.37 -8.20 -15.04
N HIS A 117 -19.28 -8.51 -14.31
CA HIS A 117 -18.24 -9.41 -14.81
C HIS A 117 -18.24 -10.80 -14.14
N SER A 118 -18.66 -10.93 -12.87
CA SER A 118 -18.81 -12.23 -12.21
C SER A 118 -19.97 -12.28 -11.21
N SER A 119 -20.69 -13.41 -11.17
CA SER A 119 -21.70 -13.70 -10.13
C SER A 119 -21.15 -14.51 -8.95
N ALA A 120 -19.86 -14.84 -8.96
CA ALA A 120 -19.20 -15.60 -7.91
C ALA A 120 -19.19 -14.85 -6.56
N GLU A 121 -18.88 -15.58 -5.48
CA GLU A 121 -18.82 -15.05 -4.11
C GLU A 121 -20.09 -14.32 -3.68
N GLY A 122 -21.27 -14.74 -4.13
CA GLY A 122 -22.54 -14.07 -3.82
C GLY A 122 -22.71 -12.70 -4.49
N ASN A 123 -21.96 -12.42 -5.57
CA ASN A 123 -22.10 -11.23 -6.42
C ASN A 123 -22.09 -9.90 -5.65
N TRP A 124 -21.23 -9.80 -4.62
CA TRP A 124 -21.09 -8.57 -3.87
C TRP A 124 -20.33 -7.52 -4.69
N THR A 125 -20.62 -6.24 -4.44
CA THR A 125 -19.94 -5.11 -5.07
C THR A 125 -19.31 -4.19 -4.03
N GLY A 126 -18.41 -3.30 -4.47
CA GLY A 126 -17.67 -2.38 -3.61
C GLY A 126 -16.24 -2.86 -3.38
N THR A 127 -15.62 -2.43 -2.28
CA THR A 127 -14.22 -2.69 -1.96
C THR A 127 -14.10 -3.19 -0.53
N ARG A 128 -13.28 -4.22 -0.34
CA ARG A 128 -13.08 -4.91 0.94
C ARG A 128 -11.60 -5.12 1.19
N ARG A 129 -11.21 -5.06 2.45
CA ARG A 129 -9.88 -5.49 2.92
C ARG A 129 -10.00 -6.83 3.60
N LEU A 130 -9.11 -7.74 3.24
CA LEU A 130 -9.03 -9.09 3.73
C LEU A 130 -7.72 -9.27 4.49
N TYR A 131 -7.79 -9.99 5.61
CA TYR A 131 -6.60 -10.59 6.21
C TYR A 131 -6.57 -12.05 5.81
N ILE A 132 -5.62 -12.41 4.94
CA ILE A 132 -5.66 -13.71 4.28
C ILE A 132 -5.35 -14.81 5.29
N GLN A 133 -6.26 -15.76 5.44
CA GLN A 133 -6.11 -16.94 6.28
C GLN A 133 -6.01 -18.19 5.45
N LYS A 134 -5.34 -19.22 5.98
CA LYS A 134 -5.23 -20.47 5.25
C LYS A 134 -6.57 -21.19 5.29
N ASP A 135 -7.01 -21.65 4.12
CA ASP A 135 -8.01 -22.69 4.01
C ASP A 135 -7.55 -23.77 3.00
N ASN A 136 -8.48 -24.64 2.62
CA ASN A 136 -8.30 -25.65 1.57
C ASN A 136 -9.46 -25.61 0.55
N ASP A 137 -10.31 -24.57 0.57
CA ASP A 137 -11.41 -24.41 -0.39
C ASP A 137 -10.93 -23.47 -1.51
N THR A 138 -10.40 -24.07 -2.57
CA THR A 138 -9.89 -23.32 -3.73
C THR A 138 -10.99 -22.68 -4.59
N SER A 139 -12.25 -22.76 -4.16
CA SER A 139 -13.42 -22.27 -4.90
C SER A 139 -14.17 -21.14 -4.21
N LYS A 140 -13.82 -20.80 -2.97
CA LYS A 140 -14.51 -19.76 -2.19
C LYS A 140 -13.55 -18.99 -1.31
N ILE A 141 -13.74 -17.67 -1.27
CA ILE A 141 -12.97 -16.80 -0.40
C ILE A 141 -13.51 -16.93 1.02
N THR A 142 -12.69 -17.46 1.93
CA THR A 142 -13.10 -17.64 3.34
C THR A 142 -12.43 -16.65 4.30
N SER A 143 -11.43 -15.92 3.84
CA SER A 143 -10.67 -14.97 4.63
C SER A 143 -11.56 -13.89 5.25
N PRO A 144 -11.30 -13.51 6.51
CA PRO A 144 -12.08 -12.49 7.20
C PRO A 144 -12.00 -11.14 6.48
N ILE A 145 -13.16 -10.54 6.23
CA ILE A 145 -13.29 -9.14 5.86
C ILE A 145 -12.99 -8.30 7.09
N VAL A 146 -11.78 -7.72 7.12
CA VAL A 146 -11.32 -6.88 8.23
C VAL A 146 -11.73 -5.42 8.06
N GLN A 147 -12.12 -5.01 6.86
CA GLN A 147 -12.73 -3.71 6.61
C GLN A 147 -13.60 -3.76 5.35
N ASN A 148 -14.81 -3.23 5.42
CA ASN A 148 -15.64 -2.96 4.25
C ASN A 148 -15.58 -1.45 3.96
N LEU A 149 -15.12 -1.08 2.77
CA LEU A 149 -14.94 0.31 2.36
C LEU A 149 -16.11 0.86 1.55
N GLY A 150 -17.10 0.02 1.21
CA GLY A 150 -18.15 0.39 0.27
C GLY A 150 -17.59 0.65 -1.12
N LYS A 151 -18.15 1.60 -1.87
CA LYS A 151 -17.64 1.95 -3.19
C LYS A 151 -16.44 2.89 -3.09
N THR A 152 -15.32 2.51 -3.67
CA THR A 152 -14.12 3.35 -3.83
C THR A 152 -13.68 3.42 -5.29
N ASN A 153 -12.87 4.41 -5.66
CA ASN A 153 -12.25 4.50 -6.99
C ASN A 153 -10.85 3.87 -6.89
N MET A 154 -10.71 2.61 -7.28
CA MET A 154 -9.43 1.90 -7.17
C MET A 154 -8.44 2.27 -8.28
N GLY A 155 -8.88 3.10 -9.24
CA GLY A 155 -8.00 3.83 -10.15
C GLY A 155 -7.44 5.13 -9.55
N ASP A 156 -7.89 5.61 -8.38
CA ASP A 156 -7.27 6.77 -7.72
C ASP A 156 -6.06 6.31 -6.90
N TRP A 157 -4.86 6.81 -7.25
CA TRP A 157 -3.62 6.49 -6.55
C TRP A 157 -3.66 6.80 -5.04
N LYS A 158 -4.55 7.68 -4.59
CA LYS A 158 -4.78 7.94 -3.16
C LYS A 158 -5.41 6.75 -2.44
N GLU A 159 -6.25 5.95 -3.10
CA GLU A 159 -6.79 4.73 -2.50
C GLU A 159 -5.68 3.69 -2.31
N LEU A 160 -4.75 3.56 -3.28
CA LEU A 160 -3.55 2.73 -3.13
C LEU A 160 -2.69 3.19 -1.93
N VAL A 161 -2.46 4.50 -1.77
CA VAL A 161 -1.75 5.05 -0.61
C VAL A 161 -2.45 4.69 0.69
N LYS A 162 -3.78 4.89 0.77
CA LYS A 162 -4.58 4.55 1.96
C LYS A 162 -4.49 3.07 2.30
N PHE A 163 -4.49 2.19 1.31
CA PHE A 163 -4.33 0.75 1.51
C PHE A 163 -2.96 0.42 2.13
N VAL A 164 -1.87 0.93 1.54
CA VAL A 164 -0.52 0.65 2.02
C VAL A 164 -0.29 1.24 3.42
N GLU A 165 -0.74 2.46 3.68
CA GLU A 165 -0.65 3.09 5.00
C GLU A 165 -1.46 2.31 6.04
N TRP A 166 -2.68 1.88 5.69
CA TRP A 166 -3.48 1.01 6.55
C TRP A 166 -2.78 -0.31 6.84
N ALA A 167 -2.19 -0.95 5.82
CA ALA A 167 -1.51 -2.22 5.97
C ALA A 167 -0.27 -2.10 6.86
N LYS A 168 0.58 -1.08 6.64
CA LYS A 168 1.75 -0.80 7.49
C LYS A 168 1.36 -0.50 8.94
N LYS A 169 0.29 0.28 9.14
CA LYS A 169 -0.24 0.59 10.48
C LYS A 169 -0.77 -0.65 11.18
N ASN A 170 -1.49 -1.51 10.46
CA ASN A 170 -2.22 -2.62 11.07
C ASN A 170 -1.48 -3.94 11.12
N TYR A 171 -0.45 -4.10 10.28
CA TYR A 171 0.32 -5.31 10.10
C TYR A 171 1.80 -4.94 9.94
N PRO A 172 2.43 -4.38 11.00
CA PRO A 172 3.81 -3.95 10.90
C PRO A 172 4.75 -5.15 10.67
N ALA A 173 5.74 -4.94 9.81
CA ALA A 173 6.77 -5.91 9.49
C ALA A 173 8.14 -5.25 9.25
N LYS A 174 9.18 -6.07 9.23
CA LYS A 174 10.55 -5.64 8.88
C LYS A 174 10.66 -5.29 7.40
N HIS A 175 9.99 -6.07 6.56
CA HIS A 175 9.96 -5.93 5.10
C HIS A 175 8.53 -5.82 4.57
N TYR A 176 8.36 -5.06 3.50
CA TYR A 176 7.07 -4.85 2.83
C TYR A 176 7.18 -5.11 1.34
N ALA A 177 6.26 -5.94 0.82
CA ALA A 177 6.03 -6.10 -0.61
C ALA A 177 4.65 -5.57 -0.96
N LEU A 178 4.56 -4.74 -2.00
CA LEU A 178 3.32 -4.27 -2.59
C LEU A 178 3.16 -4.87 -3.98
N ILE A 179 2.05 -5.54 -4.21
CA ILE A 179 1.63 -6.07 -5.50
C ILE A 179 0.40 -5.28 -5.95
N VAL A 180 0.46 -4.67 -7.12
CA VAL A 180 -0.70 -4.02 -7.75
C VAL A 180 -1.12 -4.88 -8.93
N TRP A 181 -2.36 -5.36 -8.87
CA TRP A 181 -2.93 -6.33 -9.79
C TRP A 181 -4.03 -5.68 -10.63
N ASN A 182 -3.96 -5.79 -11.95
CA ASN A 182 -4.98 -5.39 -12.95
C ASN A 182 -4.45 -5.55 -14.40
N HIS A 183 -5.14 -4.98 -15.39
CA HIS A 183 -4.56 -4.46 -16.62
C HIS A 183 -3.41 -3.48 -16.37
N GLY A 184 -2.49 -3.46 -17.33
CA GLY A 184 -1.40 -2.49 -17.41
C GLY A 184 -1.26 -1.95 -18.83
N GLY A 185 -1.12 -0.63 -18.94
CA GLY A 185 -0.94 0.10 -20.20
C GLY A 185 0.50 0.61 -20.39
N GLY A 186 1.41 0.33 -19.45
CA GLY A 186 2.81 0.74 -19.50
C GLY A 186 2.98 2.20 -19.89
N TRP A 187 3.89 2.46 -20.83
CA TRP A 187 4.14 3.79 -21.40
C TRP A 187 4.03 3.81 -22.94
N LEU A 188 2.95 3.24 -23.47
CA LEU A 188 2.77 3.10 -24.93
C LEU A 188 2.69 4.45 -25.64
N GLU A 189 3.32 4.53 -26.80
CA GLU A 189 3.26 5.72 -27.67
C GLU A 189 1.83 5.93 -28.20
N GLY A 190 1.46 7.17 -28.49
CA GLY A 190 0.12 7.50 -28.98
C GLY A 190 -0.98 7.57 -27.90
N ASN A 191 -0.86 6.82 -26.81
CA ASN A 191 -1.79 6.91 -25.69
C ASN A 191 -1.64 8.25 -24.93
N PRO A 192 -2.74 8.88 -24.49
CA PRO A 192 -2.64 10.02 -23.58
C PRO A 192 -2.10 9.56 -22.21
N VAL A 193 -1.40 10.43 -21.49
CA VAL A 193 -0.73 10.08 -20.21
C VAL A 193 -1.68 9.40 -19.22
N LYS A 194 -2.93 9.86 -19.14
CA LYS A 194 -3.95 9.26 -18.28
C LYS A 194 -4.13 7.76 -18.52
N ASP A 195 -3.99 7.29 -19.75
CA ASP A 195 -4.19 5.89 -20.13
C ASP A 195 -2.86 5.08 -20.12
N LYS A 196 -1.77 5.65 -19.58
CA LYS A 196 -0.44 5.02 -19.44
C LYS A 196 -0.16 4.65 -17.98
N GLY A 197 -0.70 3.51 -17.54
CA GLY A 197 -0.62 3.16 -16.14
C GLY A 197 -1.09 1.75 -15.81
N ILE A 198 -1.66 1.60 -14.63
CA ILE A 198 -2.09 0.32 -14.03
C ILE A 198 -3.39 0.54 -13.25
N SER A 199 -4.04 -0.54 -12.80
CA SER A 199 -5.22 -0.48 -11.92
C SER A 199 -6.42 0.21 -12.61
N TYR A 200 -6.83 -0.28 -13.77
CA TYR A 200 -7.99 0.22 -14.50
C TYR A 200 -9.29 -0.16 -13.78
N ASP A 201 -10.11 0.84 -13.48
CA ASP A 201 -11.40 0.74 -12.80
C ASP A 201 -12.49 1.16 -13.79
N ASP A 202 -13.15 0.19 -14.41
CA ASP A 202 -14.18 0.41 -15.44
C ASP A 202 -15.47 0.97 -14.82
N GLU A 203 -15.70 0.78 -13.51
CA GLU A 203 -16.83 1.38 -12.79
C GLU A 203 -16.72 2.91 -12.76
N THR A 204 -15.50 3.43 -12.67
CA THR A 204 -15.22 4.88 -12.60
C THR A 204 -14.62 5.46 -13.88
N GLY A 205 -14.12 4.61 -14.80
CA GLY A 205 -13.37 5.00 -15.99
C GLY A 205 -12.00 5.60 -15.67
N ASN A 206 -11.42 5.25 -14.52
CA ASN A 206 -10.17 5.82 -14.01
C ASN A 206 -9.08 4.74 -13.89
N ASN A 207 -7.82 5.15 -13.83
CA ASN A 207 -6.68 4.29 -13.58
C ASN A 207 -5.54 5.07 -12.91
N ILE A 208 -4.56 4.35 -12.36
CA ILE A 208 -3.37 4.95 -11.79
C ILE A 208 -2.36 5.14 -12.92
N ASP A 209 -2.21 6.36 -13.42
CA ASP A 209 -1.17 6.69 -14.40
C ASP A 209 0.25 6.54 -13.79
N THR A 210 1.26 6.38 -14.65
CA THR A 210 2.64 6.10 -14.21
C THR A 210 3.21 7.20 -13.28
N PRO A 211 3.05 8.52 -13.56
CA PRO A 211 3.43 9.57 -12.61
C PRO A 211 2.68 9.51 -11.27
N GLN A 212 1.41 9.14 -11.27
CA GLN A 212 0.63 8.93 -10.05
C GLN A 212 1.12 7.72 -9.25
N LEU A 213 1.49 6.63 -9.92
CA LEU A 213 2.11 5.47 -9.28
C LEU A 213 3.43 5.85 -8.60
N ALA A 214 4.29 6.62 -9.28
CA ALA A 214 5.54 7.12 -8.69
C ALA A 214 5.27 7.99 -7.43
N LYS A 215 4.26 8.88 -7.50
CA LYS A 215 3.82 9.67 -6.33
C LYS A 215 3.32 8.78 -5.19
N ALA A 216 2.54 7.74 -5.49
CA ALA A 216 2.04 6.81 -4.50
C ALA A 216 3.19 6.08 -3.78
N LEU A 217 4.13 5.53 -4.54
CA LEU A 217 5.28 4.80 -4.01
C LEU A 217 6.21 5.69 -3.18
N ALA A 218 6.45 6.93 -3.63
CA ALA A 218 7.19 7.91 -2.84
C ALA A 218 6.46 8.29 -1.54
N LYS A 219 5.13 8.44 -1.60
CA LYS A 219 4.30 8.87 -0.47
C LYS A 219 4.23 7.82 0.65
N VAL A 220 4.11 6.54 0.30
CA VAL A 220 3.97 5.46 1.29
C VAL A 220 5.30 5.13 2.01
N GLY A 221 6.42 5.69 1.54
CA GLY A 221 7.75 5.46 2.11
C GLY A 221 8.23 4.02 1.94
N LYS A 222 9.13 3.55 2.83
CA LYS A 222 9.86 2.28 2.72
C LYS A 222 9.01 1.12 2.18
N LEU A 223 9.34 0.63 0.99
CA LEU A 223 8.88 -0.62 0.41
C LEU A 223 10.10 -1.37 -0.13
N ASP A 224 10.22 -2.64 0.21
CA ASP A 224 11.33 -3.48 -0.23
C ASP A 224 11.06 -4.01 -1.66
N ILE A 225 9.80 -4.30 -1.98
CA ILE A 225 9.39 -4.76 -3.30
C ILE A 225 8.11 -4.03 -3.74
N TYR A 226 8.12 -3.50 -4.96
CA TYR A 226 6.92 -3.23 -5.74
C TYR A 226 6.85 -4.23 -6.89
N ALA A 227 5.72 -4.89 -7.04
CA ALA A 227 5.45 -5.78 -8.16
C ALA A 227 4.15 -5.37 -8.86
N SER A 228 4.17 -5.44 -10.18
CA SER A 228 3.00 -5.28 -11.02
C SER A 228 2.61 -6.65 -11.56
N ASP A 229 1.47 -7.15 -11.11
CA ASP A 229 0.79 -8.29 -11.73
C ASP A 229 -0.14 -7.73 -12.81
N ALA A 230 0.52 -7.23 -13.86
CA ALA A 230 -0.08 -6.42 -14.92
C ALA A 230 0.85 -6.28 -16.13
N CYS A 231 0.27 -6.22 -17.32
CA CYS A 231 0.98 -6.09 -18.59
C CYS A 231 1.88 -4.84 -18.66
N LEU A 232 3.04 -4.95 -19.32
CA LEU A 232 3.86 -3.82 -19.80
C LEU A 232 4.47 -2.91 -18.74
N MET A 233 4.41 -3.29 -17.47
CA MET A 233 4.85 -2.43 -16.37
C MET A 233 6.36 -2.44 -16.15
N GLN A 234 7.09 -3.32 -16.84
CA GLN A 234 8.55 -3.39 -16.81
C GLN A 234 9.24 -2.62 -17.95
N MET A 235 8.58 -1.60 -18.49
CA MET A 235 9.20 -0.68 -19.45
C MET A 235 10.22 0.22 -18.75
N ALA A 236 11.32 0.54 -19.45
CA ALA A 236 12.38 1.41 -18.91
C ALA A 236 11.86 2.80 -18.46
N SER A 237 10.85 3.35 -19.15
CA SER A 237 10.22 4.62 -18.79
C SER A 237 9.39 4.54 -17.51
N VAL A 238 8.67 3.42 -17.30
CA VAL A 238 7.90 3.18 -16.08
C VAL A 238 8.84 3.05 -14.88
N VAL A 239 9.89 2.24 -15.03
CA VAL A 239 10.95 2.06 -14.03
C VAL A 239 11.66 3.37 -13.70
N TYR A 240 11.95 4.18 -14.72
CA TYR A 240 12.58 5.49 -14.55
C TYR A 240 11.70 6.45 -13.75
N GLU A 241 10.40 6.50 -14.06
CA GLU A 241 9.45 7.39 -13.37
C GLU A 241 9.25 6.98 -11.90
N ILE A 242 9.14 5.68 -11.60
CA ILE A 242 9.06 5.17 -10.22
C ILE A 242 10.34 5.50 -9.43
N GLY A 243 11.49 5.47 -10.11
CA GLY A 243 12.78 5.83 -9.56
C GLY A 243 13.24 4.89 -8.44
N THR A 244 13.83 5.46 -7.38
CA THR A 244 14.42 4.71 -6.26
C THR A 244 13.51 4.64 -5.03
N SER A 245 12.19 4.75 -5.23
CA SER A 245 11.21 4.76 -4.11
C SER A 245 11.07 3.40 -3.43
N VAL A 246 11.51 2.32 -4.09
CA VAL A 246 11.45 0.93 -3.64
C VAL A 246 12.79 0.24 -3.92
N ASP A 247 13.16 -0.85 -3.24
CA ASP A 247 14.44 -1.52 -3.54
C ASP A 247 14.40 -2.33 -4.84
N TYR A 248 13.30 -3.06 -5.07
CA TYR A 248 13.08 -3.87 -6.26
C TYR A 248 11.74 -3.58 -6.95
N ILE A 249 11.77 -3.49 -8.28
CA ILE A 249 10.59 -3.43 -9.15
C ILE A 249 10.51 -4.74 -9.92
N ILE A 250 9.35 -5.41 -9.86
CA ILE A 250 9.07 -6.67 -10.56
C ILE A 250 7.89 -6.46 -11.51
N GLY A 251 8.00 -6.99 -12.72
CA GLY A 251 6.93 -6.92 -13.71
C GLY A 251 7.35 -7.50 -15.05
N SER A 252 6.38 -7.61 -15.95
CA SER A 252 6.59 -8.02 -17.33
C SER A 252 6.82 -6.82 -18.25
N GLU A 253 7.75 -6.99 -19.20
CA GLU A 253 7.91 -6.08 -20.35
C GLU A 253 6.85 -6.32 -21.43
N GLU A 254 5.99 -7.31 -21.19
CA GLU A 254 5.07 -7.93 -22.12
C GLU A 254 3.64 -8.00 -21.57
N THR A 255 2.70 -8.45 -22.40
CA THR A 255 1.40 -8.92 -21.91
C THR A 255 1.54 -10.13 -20.98
N GLU A 256 0.71 -10.16 -19.95
CA GLU A 256 0.65 -11.24 -18.96
C GLU A 256 -0.65 -12.04 -19.15
N PRO A 257 -0.67 -13.37 -18.89
CA PRO A 257 -1.90 -14.14 -18.88
C PRO A 257 -2.82 -13.65 -17.76
N GLY A 258 -4.14 -13.67 -17.99
CA GLY A 258 -5.11 -13.14 -17.01
C GLY A 258 -5.05 -13.80 -15.63
N ARG A 259 -4.52 -15.02 -15.52
CA ARG A 259 -4.26 -15.68 -14.22
C ARG A 259 -3.27 -14.90 -13.34
N GLY A 260 -2.36 -14.13 -13.92
CA GLY A 260 -1.37 -13.38 -13.14
C GLY A 260 -0.34 -14.26 -12.45
N TYR A 261 0.11 -13.84 -11.27
CA TYR A 261 1.15 -14.52 -10.50
C TYR A 261 0.65 -15.83 -9.88
N THR A 262 1.55 -16.79 -9.67
CA THR A 262 1.27 -18.00 -8.89
C THR A 262 1.43 -17.72 -7.40
N TYR A 263 0.39 -17.15 -6.78
CA TYR A 263 0.46 -16.64 -5.41
C TYR A 263 0.77 -17.74 -4.39
N ASP A 264 0.15 -18.90 -4.56
CA ASP A 264 0.36 -20.10 -3.75
C ASP A 264 1.84 -20.53 -3.72
N GLU A 265 2.52 -20.52 -4.87
CA GLU A 265 3.90 -21.00 -5.00
C GLU A 265 4.90 -20.06 -4.31
N PHE A 266 4.91 -18.77 -4.64
CA PHE A 266 5.90 -17.85 -4.07
C PHE A 266 5.61 -17.55 -2.60
N LEU A 267 4.34 -17.48 -2.19
CA LEU A 267 3.97 -17.34 -0.78
C LEU A 267 4.29 -18.62 -0.01
N GLY A 268 4.14 -19.80 -0.62
CA GLY A 268 4.57 -21.07 -0.03
C GLY A 268 6.08 -21.12 0.21
N ALA A 269 6.87 -20.61 -0.72
CA ALA A 269 8.31 -20.45 -0.55
C ALA A 269 8.65 -19.46 0.58
N LEU A 270 7.96 -18.31 0.65
CA LEU A 270 8.13 -17.33 1.72
C LEU A 270 7.74 -17.91 3.09
N LYS A 271 6.63 -18.65 3.18
CA LYS A 271 6.20 -19.34 4.39
C LYS A 271 7.24 -20.34 4.88
N SER A 272 7.87 -21.05 3.96
CA SER A 272 8.93 -22.02 4.28
C SER A 272 10.23 -21.35 4.74
N ASN A 273 10.52 -20.13 4.27
CA ASN A 273 11.64 -19.33 4.72
C ASN A 273 11.26 -17.84 4.94
N PRO A 274 10.62 -17.51 6.09
CA PRO A 274 10.17 -16.13 6.34
C PRO A 274 11.31 -15.13 6.55
N GLY A 275 12.55 -15.61 6.71
CA GLY A 275 13.74 -14.77 6.85
C GLY A 275 14.36 -14.36 5.51
N MET A 276 13.76 -14.72 4.37
CA MET A 276 14.31 -14.41 3.06
C MET A 276 14.44 -12.90 2.84
N SER A 277 15.52 -12.51 2.16
CA SER A 277 15.74 -11.12 1.79
C SER A 277 14.80 -10.68 0.66
N SER A 278 14.69 -9.37 0.43
CA SER A 278 13.93 -8.83 -0.71
C SER A 278 14.42 -9.40 -2.05
N PHE A 279 15.74 -9.48 -2.26
CA PHE A 279 16.33 -10.15 -3.42
C PHE A 279 15.87 -11.61 -3.60
N GLU A 280 15.88 -12.40 -2.53
CA GLU A 280 15.46 -13.81 -2.59
C GLU A 280 13.96 -13.94 -2.88
N LEU A 281 13.12 -13.11 -2.26
CA LEU A 281 11.69 -13.08 -2.55
C LEU A 281 11.39 -12.63 -3.98
N SER A 282 12.08 -11.59 -4.48
CA SER A 282 11.95 -11.15 -5.88
C SER A 282 12.28 -12.27 -6.86
N LYS A 283 13.35 -13.03 -6.61
CA LYS A 283 13.67 -14.22 -7.41
C LYS A 283 12.59 -15.28 -7.33
N LYS A 284 11.96 -15.49 -6.17
CA LYS A 284 10.88 -16.47 -6.01
C LYS A 284 9.64 -16.10 -6.80
N ILE A 285 9.21 -14.85 -6.73
CA ILE A 285 8.08 -14.31 -7.52
C ILE A 285 8.32 -14.58 -9.02
N ILE A 286 9.50 -14.20 -9.54
CA ILE A 286 9.83 -14.42 -10.95
C ILE A 286 9.91 -15.90 -11.29
N SER A 287 10.62 -16.70 -10.48
CA SER A 287 10.85 -18.11 -10.78
C SER A 287 9.55 -18.92 -10.80
N ALA A 288 8.60 -18.59 -9.93
CA ALA A 288 7.29 -19.24 -9.88
C ALA A 288 6.52 -18.94 -11.18
N TYR A 289 6.45 -17.66 -11.55
CA TYR A 289 5.79 -17.22 -12.78
C TYR A 289 6.37 -17.86 -14.05
N VAL A 290 7.68 -17.77 -14.26
CA VAL A 290 8.33 -18.28 -15.50
C VAL A 290 8.41 -19.81 -15.54
N SER A 291 8.25 -20.50 -14.40
CA SER A 291 8.13 -21.96 -14.38
C SER A 291 6.73 -22.42 -14.76
N PHE A 292 5.72 -21.64 -14.37
CA PHE A 292 4.32 -21.93 -14.68
C PHE A 292 3.97 -21.63 -16.14
N PHE A 293 4.45 -20.49 -16.68
CA PHE A 293 4.16 -20.08 -18.05
C PHE A 293 5.33 -20.30 -19.01
N SER A 294 5.04 -20.87 -20.18
CA SER A 294 6.01 -21.01 -21.27
C SER A 294 6.00 -19.80 -22.19
N GLY A 295 7.11 -19.06 -22.28
CA GLY A 295 7.29 -17.97 -23.25
C GLY A 295 6.86 -16.58 -22.76
N ASN A 296 6.46 -16.44 -21.49
CA ASN A 296 6.16 -15.16 -20.86
C ASN A 296 7.40 -14.58 -20.18
N THR A 297 7.44 -13.25 -20.06
CA THR A 297 8.58 -12.53 -19.49
C THR A 297 8.27 -12.02 -18.08
N GLN A 298 9.26 -12.09 -17.20
CA GLN A 298 9.25 -11.45 -15.90
C GLN A 298 10.68 -11.09 -15.53
N SER A 299 10.88 -9.92 -14.91
CA SER A 299 12.20 -9.53 -14.42
C SER A 299 12.12 -8.72 -13.13
N ALA A 300 13.25 -8.64 -12.42
CA ALA A 300 13.41 -7.78 -11.25
C ALA A 300 14.51 -6.76 -11.53
N ILE A 301 14.22 -5.50 -11.25
CA ILE A 301 15.17 -4.40 -11.33
C ILE A 301 15.49 -3.92 -9.93
N LYS A 302 16.78 -3.91 -9.58
CA LYS A 302 17.29 -3.28 -8.37
C LYS A 302 17.42 -1.77 -8.62
N THR A 303 16.53 -0.97 -8.04
CA THR A 303 16.38 0.45 -8.38
C THR A 303 17.61 1.30 -8.03
N SER A 304 18.37 0.92 -7.00
CA SER A 304 19.62 1.61 -6.64
C SER A 304 20.67 1.60 -7.76
N GLU A 305 20.55 0.68 -8.72
CA GLU A 305 21.44 0.58 -9.89
C GLU A 305 20.90 1.35 -11.11
N THR A 306 19.64 1.81 -11.11
CA THR A 306 19.02 2.48 -12.27
C THR A 306 19.42 3.94 -12.39
N LYS A 307 20.01 4.54 -11.35
CA LYS A 307 20.46 5.95 -11.33
C LYS A 307 21.44 6.31 -12.45
N TYR A 308 22.16 5.32 -12.99
CA TYR A 308 23.12 5.53 -14.08
C TYR A 308 22.52 5.32 -15.47
N LEU A 309 21.32 4.76 -15.57
CA LEU A 309 20.67 4.49 -16.85
C LEU A 309 20.52 5.75 -17.73
N PRO A 310 20.06 6.91 -17.21
CA PRO A 310 19.98 8.13 -18.03
C PRO A 310 21.35 8.61 -18.50
N HIS A 311 22.37 8.48 -17.64
CA HIS A 311 23.73 8.89 -17.98
C HIS A 311 24.29 8.09 -19.16
N PHE A 312 24.24 6.75 -19.08
CA PHE A 312 24.76 5.90 -20.14
C PHE A 312 23.92 5.99 -21.42
N THR A 313 22.60 6.12 -21.32
CA THR A 313 21.74 6.34 -22.49
C THR A 313 22.06 7.66 -23.19
N ASN A 314 22.22 8.76 -22.44
CA ASN A 314 22.61 10.05 -23.02
C ASN A 314 24.00 10.00 -23.64
N GLN A 315 24.95 9.32 -22.99
CA GLN A 315 26.29 9.15 -23.53
C GLN A 315 26.26 8.37 -24.85
N PHE A 316 25.55 7.24 -24.90
CA PHE A 316 25.38 6.45 -26.11
C PHE A 316 24.80 7.28 -27.26
N VAL A 317 23.74 8.04 -26.99
CA VAL A 317 23.12 8.92 -28.00
C VAL A 317 24.11 9.97 -28.49
N ASN A 318 24.83 10.64 -27.59
CA ASN A 318 25.82 11.65 -27.96
C ASN A 318 26.95 11.07 -28.83
N ASP A 319 27.48 9.91 -28.44
CA ASP A 319 28.56 9.23 -29.17
C ASP A 319 28.09 8.74 -30.55
N ALA A 320 26.88 8.18 -30.64
CA ALA A 320 26.29 7.76 -31.90
C ALA A 320 26.06 8.94 -32.86
N MET A 321 25.63 10.09 -32.32
CA MET A 321 25.46 11.33 -33.08
C MET A 321 26.80 11.87 -33.57
N LYS A 322 27.83 11.90 -32.70
CA LYS A 322 29.19 12.36 -33.04
C LYS A 322 29.86 11.47 -34.09
N ALA A 323 29.64 10.16 -34.01
CA ALA A 323 30.15 9.19 -34.98
C ALA A 323 29.34 9.15 -36.30
N ASN A 324 28.23 9.89 -36.39
CA ASN A 324 27.34 9.91 -37.55
C ASN A 324 26.79 8.52 -37.96
N ILE A 325 26.52 7.65 -36.98
CA ILE A 325 26.07 6.25 -37.20
C ILE A 325 24.55 6.07 -37.05
N LYS A 326 23.75 7.12 -37.33
CA LYS A 326 22.28 7.11 -37.14
C LYS A 326 21.58 5.95 -37.85
N THR A 327 22.00 5.61 -39.07
CA THR A 327 21.41 4.51 -39.84
C THR A 327 21.63 3.18 -39.13
N VAL A 328 22.84 2.94 -38.61
CA VAL A 328 23.18 1.71 -37.86
C VAL A 328 22.31 1.60 -36.61
N VAL A 329 22.15 2.69 -35.85
CA VAL A 329 21.30 2.70 -34.65
C VAL A 329 19.84 2.41 -34.99
N ARG A 330 19.32 2.97 -36.08
CA ARG A 330 17.94 2.69 -36.55
C ARG A 330 17.76 1.23 -36.95
N THR A 331 18.70 0.68 -37.72
CA THR A 331 18.68 -0.74 -38.09
C THR A 331 18.71 -1.63 -36.84
N ALA A 332 19.61 -1.37 -35.90
CA ALA A 332 19.69 -2.13 -34.64
C ALA A 332 18.39 -2.04 -33.81
N ARG A 333 17.75 -0.87 -33.76
CA ARG A 333 16.44 -0.68 -33.13
C ARG A 333 15.35 -1.51 -33.83
N ASP A 334 15.35 -1.52 -35.16
CA ASP A 334 14.32 -2.20 -35.94
C ASP A 334 14.47 -3.73 -35.92
N GLU A 335 15.71 -4.22 -35.73
CA GLU A 335 16.08 -5.64 -35.58
C GLU A 335 15.98 -6.15 -34.14
N ALA A 336 15.91 -5.27 -33.14
CA ALA A 336 15.76 -5.66 -31.74
C ALA A 336 14.47 -6.46 -31.51
N GLN A 337 14.51 -7.33 -30.50
CA GLN A 337 13.35 -8.09 -30.06
C GLN A 337 12.18 -7.14 -29.78
N LYS A 338 11.03 -7.47 -30.36
CA LYS A 338 9.78 -6.77 -30.14
C LYS A 338 8.97 -7.58 -29.14
N TYR A 339 8.36 -6.88 -28.21
CA TYR A 339 7.38 -7.45 -27.31
C TYR A 339 5.98 -7.30 -27.95
N SER A 340 5.01 -8.13 -27.58
CA SER A 340 3.64 -8.39 -28.07
C SER A 340 2.75 -7.17 -28.30
N ILE A 341 3.28 -5.97 -28.14
CA ILE A 341 2.76 -4.79 -28.81
C ILE A 341 3.59 -4.62 -30.08
N ALA A 342 3.02 -5.12 -31.18
CA ALA A 342 3.56 -4.88 -32.51
C ALA A 342 3.97 -3.42 -32.62
N ASN A 343 5.27 -3.18 -32.88
CA ASN A 343 5.87 -1.85 -32.85
C ASN A 343 4.91 -0.75 -33.30
N ASN A 344 4.66 0.18 -32.39
CA ASN A 344 4.05 1.47 -32.68
C ASN A 344 4.71 2.14 -33.88
#